data_AF-A0A820DGB8-F1
#
_entry.id   AF-A0A820DGB8-F1
#
_cell.length_a   1.000
_cell.length_b   1.000
_cell.length_c   1.000
_cell.angle_alpha   90.00
_cell.angle_beta   90.00
_cell.angle_gamma   90.00
#
_symmetry.space_group_name_H-M   'P 1'
#
loop_
_entity.id
_entity.type
_entity.pdbx_description
1 polymer ?
#
loop_
_entity_poly.entity_id
_entity_poly.type
_entity_poly.pdbx_seq_one_letter_code
_entity_poly.pdbx_strand_id
1 'polypeptide(L)'
;TSRAALKRYERHSNNILQATRQLNALSQINLRNDIFYLSEAMGIVQHHDAISGTEKQNVADDYAQRLSEGIDKAADVINNAYAKLLPNDSKLPMNATQFLCQYSNISECLPIEGQKQFTLTLWNPTIHPIIHHVRAPVTKEYLIRDPMGSIVSAEYVPISTTTRNIPGRKSFAQNQYIFTTSLPALGFSTYYFEVKSGEKIKKQKTTTTRNEACTLENEYIRVEFDNHGNLQQIINLEKGIAVPFTAQGFYWYTSFAGNNSRPEFQSSGAYVFRPLTSKVQPVSTTRTITCTKTETVQSALIVFNARASQEVSLFHGMRTVEIEWTVGPVPIDDNVGKEIIIRYDTDIESASKYYTDANGREVLERIRNYRPT
;
A
#
# COMPACT_ATOMS: atom_id res chain seq x y z
N THR A 1 -4.00 -13.87 8.25
CA THR A 1 -4.95 -13.68 7.14
C THR A 1 -6.31 -13.20 7.61
N SER A 2 -6.92 -13.83 8.63
CA SER A 2 -8.14 -13.34 9.30
C SER A 2 -8.02 -11.85 9.62
N ARG A 3 -9.07 -11.05 9.33
CA ARG A 3 -9.07 -9.59 9.53
C ARG A 3 -7.85 -8.87 8.93
N ALA A 4 -7.54 -9.12 7.66
CA ALA A 4 -6.38 -8.52 6.97
C ALA A 4 -6.33 -6.98 7.06
N ALA A 5 -7.50 -6.31 7.05
CA ALA A 5 -7.58 -4.85 7.20
C ALA A 5 -7.04 -4.37 8.55
N LEU A 6 -7.41 -5.00 9.66
CA LEU A 6 -6.90 -4.64 11.00
C LEU A 6 -5.40 -4.90 11.12
N LYS A 7 -4.88 -5.99 10.54
CA LYS A 7 -3.44 -6.28 10.49
C LYS A 7 -2.66 -5.21 9.72
N ARG A 8 -3.19 -4.74 8.59
CA ARG A 8 -2.59 -3.61 7.86
C ARG A 8 -2.68 -2.33 8.68
N TYR A 9 -3.81 -2.09 9.33
CA TYR A 9 -4.02 -0.89 10.11
C TYR A 9 -3.05 -0.80 11.29
N GLU A 10 -2.82 -1.89 12.00
CA GLU A 10 -1.79 -1.97 13.05
C GLU A 10 -0.39 -1.59 12.53
N ARG A 11 0.03 -2.09 11.36
CA ARG A 11 1.35 -1.75 10.78
C ARG A 11 1.44 -0.27 10.41
N HIS A 12 0.36 0.28 9.88
CA HIS A 12 0.26 1.69 9.54
C HIS A 12 0.31 2.57 10.81
N SER A 13 -0.48 2.23 11.83
CA SER A 13 -0.50 2.90 13.13
C SER A 13 0.87 2.85 13.82
N ASN A 14 1.59 1.72 13.75
CA ASN A 14 2.95 1.64 14.29
C ASN A 14 3.90 2.60 13.58
N ASN A 15 3.82 2.72 12.25
CA ASN A 15 4.66 3.66 11.50
C ASN A 15 4.42 5.10 11.94
N ILE A 16 3.14 5.50 12.07
CA ILE A 16 2.76 6.82 12.61
C ILE A 16 3.32 6.98 14.03
N LEU A 17 3.14 6.00 14.92
CA LEU A 17 3.64 6.07 16.29
C LEU A 17 5.15 6.31 16.36
N GLN A 18 5.95 5.62 15.54
CA GLN A 18 7.39 5.83 15.51
C GLN A 18 7.75 7.23 14.99
N ALA A 19 7.10 7.68 13.91
CA ALA A 19 7.30 9.03 13.37
C ALA A 19 6.94 10.12 14.41
N THR A 20 5.82 9.96 15.11
CA THR A 20 5.39 10.88 16.17
C THR A 20 6.39 10.94 17.33
N ARG A 21 6.94 9.79 17.76
CA ARG A 21 7.98 9.75 18.81
C ARG A 21 9.24 10.48 18.37
N GLN A 22 9.68 10.27 17.14
CA GLN A 22 10.85 10.95 16.57
C GLN A 22 10.62 12.46 16.49
N LEU A 23 9.50 12.90 15.94
CA LEU A 23 9.15 14.32 15.82
C LEU A 23 9.03 15.00 17.18
N ASN A 24 8.41 14.35 18.17
CA ASN A 24 8.36 14.87 19.54
C ASN A 24 9.75 15.02 20.17
N ALA A 25 10.64 14.04 19.96
CA ALA A 25 12.01 14.11 20.48
C ALA A 25 12.81 15.22 19.81
N LEU A 26 12.77 15.31 18.48
CA LEU A 26 13.51 16.31 17.69
C LEU A 26 13.01 17.73 17.93
N SER A 27 11.70 17.91 18.05
CA SER A 27 11.10 19.22 18.35
C SER A 27 11.17 19.59 19.84
N GLN A 28 11.48 18.67 20.75
CA GLN A 28 11.55 18.93 22.20
C GLN A 28 10.26 19.58 22.75
N ILE A 29 9.08 19.14 22.30
CA ILE A 29 7.77 19.64 22.75
C ILE A 29 7.21 18.88 23.97
N ASN A 30 7.82 17.73 24.33
CA ASN A 30 7.53 16.92 25.52
C ASN A 30 6.04 16.53 25.70
N LEU A 31 5.34 16.22 24.61
CA LEU A 31 3.92 15.78 24.62
C LEU A 31 3.79 14.27 24.86
N ARG A 32 4.38 13.78 25.95
CA ARG A 32 4.44 12.34 26.25
C ARG A 32 3.06 11.72 26.46
N ASN A 33 2.14 12.46 27.10
CA ASN A 33 0.80 11.95 27.41
C ASN A 33 -0.02 11.71 26.14
N ASP A 34 0.08 12.60 25.14
CA ASP A 34 -0.63 12.43 23.86
C ASP A 34 -0.11 11.24 23.06
N ILE A 35 1.22 11.00 23.09
CA ILE A 35 1.84 9.80 22.49
C ILE A 35 1.38 8.51 23.18
N PHE A 36 1.02 8.58 24.47
CA PHE A 36 0.63 7.42 25.25
C PHE A 36 -0.67 6.81 24.72
N TYR A 37 -1.62 7.60 24.24
CA TYR A 37 -2.88 7.09 23.67
C TYR A 37 -2.65 6.10 22.52
N LEU A 38 -1.84 6.48 21.52
CA LEU A 38 -1.51 5.57 20.43
C LEU A 38 -0.60 4.42 20.89
N SER A 39 0.29 4.67 21.84
CA SER A 39 1.16 3.61 22.40
C SER A 39 0.36 2.52 23.11
N GLU A 40 -0.65 2.90 23.89
CA GLU A 40 -1.55 2.00 24.60
C GLU A 40 -2.42 1.22 23.62
N ALA A 41 -3.06 1.91 22.66
CA ALA A 41 -3.85 1.26 21.61
C ALA A 41 -3.01 0.25 20.83
N MET A 42 -1.78 0.62 20.44
CA MET A 42 -0.84 -0.29 19.79
C MET A 42 -0.49 -1.50 20.66
N GLY A 43 -0.28 -1.29 21.96
CA GLY A 43 -0.02 -2.36 22.93
C GLY A 43 -1.19 -3.33 23.05
N ILE A 44 -2.42 -2.83 23.14
CA ILE A 44 -3.65 -3.63 23.19
C ILE A 44 -3.79 -4.46 21.91
N VAL A 45 -3.55 -3.88 20.74
CA VAL A 45 -3.71 -4.60 19.47
C VAL A 45 -2.66 -5.70 19.29
N GLN A 46 -1.54 -5.69 20.02
CA GLN A 46 -0.62 -6.85 20.05
C GLN A 46 -1.17 -8.07 20.79
N HIS A 47 -2.32 -7.96 21.47
CA HIS A 47 -2.97 -9.09 22.11
C HIS A 47 -3.19 -10.24 21.11
N HIS A 48 -3.03 -11.47 21.59
CA HIS A 48 -3.09 -12.67 20.76
C HIS A 48 -4.48 -12.99 20.19
N ASP A 49 -5.54 -12.28 20.60
CA ASP A 49 -6.85 -12.28 19.95
C ASP A 49 -7.14 -11.03 19.12
N ALA A 50 -6.28 -10.01 19.18
CA ALA A 50 -6.43 -8.78 18.40
C ALA A 50 -5.68 -8.90 17.08
N ILE A 51 -4.34 -8.85 17.10
CA ILE A 51 -3.55 -8.92 15.87
C ILE A 51 -3.74 -10.25 15.13
N SER A 52 -4.12 -11.33 15.81
CA SER A 52 -4.45 -12.63 15.21
C SER A 52 -5.77 -12.58 14.42
N GLY A 53 -6.70 -11.70 14.76
CA GLY A 53 -8.00 -11.54 14.14
C GLY A 53 -9.01 -12.61 14.56
N THR A 54 -8.97 -13.04 15.83
CA THR A 54 -9.76 -14.14 16.39
C THR A 54 -10.81 -13.73 17.43
N GLU A 55 -10.93 -12.44 17.66
CA GLU A 55 -11.95 -11.75 18.45
C GLU A 55 -13.33 -11.68 17.75
N LYS A 56 -14.37 -11.33 18.51
CA LYS A 56 -15.70 -11.01 17.97
C LYS A 56 -15.69 -9.70 17.18
N GLN A 57 -16.62 -9.53 16.24
CA GLN A 57 -16.65 -8.36 15.36
C GLN A 57 -16.67 -7.02 16.12
N ASN A 58 -17.53 -6.88 17.12
CA ASN A 58 -17.61 -5.65 17.93
C ASN A 58 -16.32 -5.33 18.69
N VAL A 59 -15.53 -6.36 19.04
CA VAL A 59 -14.22 -6.18 19.67
C VAL A 59 -13.17 -5.76 18.64
N ALA A 60 -13.22 -6.31 17.43
CA ALA A 60 -12.38 -5.85 16.32
C ALA A 60 -12.65 -4.38 15.96
N ASP A 61 -13.92 -3.98 16.00
CA ASP A 61 -14.35 -2.59 15.78
C ASP A 61 -13.83 -1.67 16.89
N ASP A 62 -13.86 -2.09 18.16
CA ASP A 62 -13.26 -1.37 19.30
C ASP A 62 -11.73 -1.22 19.14
N TYR A 63 -11.02 -2.26 18.70
CA TYR A 63 -9.59 -2.17 18.41
C TYR A 63 -9.28 -1.16 17.30
N ALA A 64 -10.06 -1.17 16.21
CA ALA A 64 -9.89 -0.20 15.13
C ALA A 64 -10.20 1.23 15.61
N GLN A 65 -11.24 1.41 16.42
CA GLN A 65 -11.60 2.71 17.00
C GLN A 65 -10.46 3.25 17.88
N ARG A 66 -9.91 2.45 18.79
CA ARG A 66 -8.78 2.85 19.65
C ARG A 66 -7.55 3.29 18.85
N LEU A 67 -7.22 2.56 17.78
CA LEU A 67 -6.13 2.95 16.88
C LEU A 67 -6.41 4.29 16.20
N SER A 68 -7.65 4.51 15.73
CA SER A 68 -8.05 5.77 15.11
C SER A 68 -7.93 6.95 16.08
N GLU A 69 -8.50 6.84 17.27
CA GLU A 69 -8.43 7.87 18.31
C GLU A 69 -6.97 8.15 18.73
N GLY A 70 -6.14 7.10 18.82
CA GLY A 70 -4.72 7.24 19.07
C GLY A 70 -3.98 7.99 17.94
N ILE A 71 -4.30 7.70 16.68
CA ILE A 71 -3.73 8.43 15.54
C ILE A 71 -4.13 9.90 15.56
N ASP A 72 -5.38 10.22 15.92
CA ASP A 72 -5.83 11.61 16.03
C ASP A 72 -4.99 12.37 17.08
N LYS A 73 -4.73 11.75 18.24
CA LYS A 73 -3.79 12.33 19.24
C LYS A 73 -2.36 12.41 18.76
N ALA A 74 -1.90 11.43 17.98
CA ALA A 74 -0.58 11.49 17.37
C ALA A 74 -0.46 12.63 16.33
N ALA A 75 -1.55 12.94 15.63
CA ALA A 75 -1.62 14.06 14.68
C ALA A 75 -1.49 15.42 15.40
N ASP A 76 -2.06 15.57 16.60
CA ASP A 76 -1.88 16.77 17.44
C ASP A 76 -0.38 16.98 17.77
N VAL A 77 0.32 15.91 18.16
CA VAL A 77 1.76 15.96 18.46
C VAL A 77 2.58 16.30 17.22
N ILE A 78 2.25 15.69 16.08
CA ILE A 78 2.91 15.99 14.79
C ILE A 78 2.72 17.46 14.42
N ASN A 79 1.53 18.01 14.59
CA ASN A 79 1.23 19.42 14.36
C ASN A 79 2.08 20.35 15.21
N ASN A 80 2.12 20.09 16.53
CA ASN A 80 2.95 20.87 17.45
C ASN A 80 4.45 20.76 17.13
N ALA A 81 4.91 19.59 16.71
CA ALA A 81 6.30 19.40 16.29
C ALA A 81 6.63 20.23 15.05
N TYR A 82 5.78 20.18 14.01
CA TYR A 82 5.98 20.97 12.80
C TYR A 82 5.85 22.47 13.04
N ALA A 83 4.97 22.92 13.93
CA ALA A 83 4.88 24.33 14.31
C ALA A 83 6.20 24.88 14.88
N LYS A 84 7.03 24.02 15.49
CA LYS A 84 8.35 24.38 16.01
C LYS A 84 9.49 24.12 15.03
N LEU A 85 9.38 23.10 14.18
CA LEU A 85 10.43 22.67 13.26
C LEU A 85 10.38 23.37 11.89
N LEU A 86 9.20 23.78 11.44
CA LEU A 86 9.08 24.52 10.18
C LEU A 86 9.63 25.93 10.38
N PRO A 87 10.40 26.45 9.41
CA PRO A 87 10.90 27.82 9.48
C PRO A 87 9.73 28.81 9.53
N ASN A 88 9.90 29.91 10.27
CA ASN A 88 9.02 31.07 10.20
C ASN A 88 9.17 31.73 8.83
N ASP A 89 8.61 31.11 7.79
CA ASP A 89 8.60 31.63 6.43
C ASP A 89 7.28 32.37 6.19
N SER A 90 7.39 33.64 5.79
CA SER A 90 6.30 34.49 5.29
C SER A 90 5.39 33.84 4.24
N LYS A 91 5.84 32.79 3.53
CA LYS A 91 5.06 32.06 2.52
C LYS A 91 4.16 30.96 3.07
N LEU A 92 4.42 30.48 4.28
CA LEU A 92 3.54 29.54 4.97
C LEU A 92 2.63 30.36 5.89
N PRO A 93 1.30 30.13 5.89
CA PRO A 93 0.46 30.77 6.88
C PRO A 93 0.98 30.38 8.27
N MET A 94 1.34 31.37 9.09
CA MET A 94 1.55 31.13 10.53
C MET A 94 0.30 30.40 11.02
N ASN A 95 0.47 29.18 11.56
CA ASN A 95 -0.59 28.25 12.01
C ASN A 95 -1.21 27.32 10.95
N ALA A 96 -0.49 26.94 9.89
CA ALA A 96 -0.97 25.91 8.96
C ALA A 96 -1.06 24.52 9.63
N THR A 97 -2.28 24.10 9.97
CA THR A 97 -2.57 22.75 10.49
C THR A 97 -2.24 21.68 9.44
N GLN A 98 -1.42 20.71 9.84
CA GLN A 98 -1.11 19.49 9.11
C GLN A 98 -2.22 18.46 9.30
N PHE A 99 -2.64 17.83 8.20
CA PHE A 99 -3.60 16.72 8.22
C PHE A 99 -2.94 15.46 7.69
N LEU A 100 -3.20 14.32 8.33
CA LEU A 100 -2.75 13.02 7.83
C LEU A 100 -3.74 12.50 6.78
N CYS A 101 -3.26 12.24 5.56
CA CYS A 101 -4.03 11.57 4.51
C CYS A 101 -4.11 10.04 4.76
N GLN A 102 -4.89 9.60 5.75
CA GLN A 102 -4.96 8.18 6.15
C GLN A 102 -5.57 7.24 5.08
N TYR A 103 -6.29 7.80 4.11
CA TYR A 103 -6.97 7.05 3.03
C TYR A 103 -6.21 7.09 1.69
N SER A 104 -4.90 7.34 1.73
CA SER A 104 -4.04 7.38 0.52
C SER A 104 -4.04 6.05 -0.25
N ASN A 105 -4.29 4.92 0.41
CA ASN A 105 -4.42 3.60 -0.20
C ASN A 105 -5.62 3.43 -1.13
N ILE A 106 -6.64 4.29 -1.01
CA ILE A 106 -7.78 4.36 -1.93
C ILE A 106 -7.76 5.64 -2.76
N SER A 107 -6.56 6.24 -2.90
CA SER A 107 -6.34 7.53 -3.57
C SER A 107 -7.32 8.60 -3.08
N GLU A 108 -7.46 8.73 -1.75
CA GLU A 108 -8.28 9.74 -1.09
C GLU A 108 -7.44 10.57 -0.11
N CYS A 109 -7.53 11.89 -0.24
CA CYS A 109 -7.10 12.82 0.79
C CYS A 109 -8.01 14.05 0.78
N LEU A 110 -9.07 14.01 1.58
CA LEU A 110 -10.10 15.05 1.62
C LEU A 110 -9.55 16.46 1.95
N PRO A 111 -8.57 16.66 2.85
CA PRO A 111 -8.05 17.99 3.17
C PRO A 111 -7.53 18.80 1.97
N ILE A 112 -7.01 18.13 0.93
CA ILE A 112 -6.42 18.80 -0.25
C ILE A 112 -7.42 18.97 -1.40
N GLU A 113 -8.59 18.33 -1.33
CA GLU A 113 -9.57 18.39 -2.42
C GLU A 113 -10.19 19.77 -2.56
N GLY A 114 -10.16 20.31 -3.78
CA GLY A 114 -10.77 21.59 -4.10
C GLY A 114 -9.96 22.82 -3.66
N GLN A 115 -8.87 22.63 -2.91
CA GLN A 115 -8.03 23.72 -2.44
C GLN A 115 -7.36 24.47 -3.61
N LYS A 116 -7.22 25.79 -3.49
CA LYS A 116 -6.49 26.61 -4.48
C LYS A 116 -4.97 26.46 -4.35
N GLN A 117 -4.51 26.19 -3.13
CA GLN A 117 -3.13 25.92 -2.82
C GLN A 117 -3.07 25.04 -1.57
N PHE A 118 -2.06 24.18 -1.47
CA PHE A 118 -1.78 23.40 -0.27
C PHE A 118 -0.29 23.01 -0.23
N THR A 119 0.14 22.47 0.90
CA THR A 119 1.48 21.91 1.02
C THR A 119 1.42 20.43 1.33
N LEU A 120 2.41 19.70 0.85
CA LEU A 120 2.62 18.28 1.15
C LEU A 120 3.96 18.13 1.85
N THR A 121 3.93 17.85 3.15
CA THR A 121 5.13 17.59 3.94
C THR A 121 5.34 16.09 4.09
N LEU A 122 6.52 15.62 3.69
CA LEU A 122 6.89 14.21 3.72
C LEU A 122 7.96 13.99 4.77
N TRP A 123 7.73 13.08 5.71
CA TRP A 123 8.68 12.70 6.76
C TRP A 123 9.38 11.38 6.41
N ASN A 124 10.70 11.35 6.54
CA ASN A 124 11.49 10.12 6.47
C ASN A 124 11.90 9.68 7.89
N PRO A 125 11.30 8.60 8.43
CA PRO A 125 11.62 8.12 9.77
C PRO A 125 12.90 7.28 9.83
N THR A 126 13.63 7.11 8.72
CA THR A 126 14.84 6.28 8.66
C THR A 126 16.11 7.12 8.84
N ILE A 127 17.19 6.47 9.28
CA ILE A 127 18.51 7.10 9.50
C ILE A 127 19.32 7.35 8.21
N HIS A 128 18.75 7.02 7.05
CA HIS A 128 19.40 7.20 5.76
C HIS A 128 18.49 8.03 4.85
N PRO A 129 19.06 8.80 3.91
CA PRO A 129 18.26 9.39 2.85
C PRO A 129 17.54 8.29 2.06
N ILE A 130 16.29 8.54 1.69
CA ILE A 130 15.50 7.59 0.90
C ILE A 130 15.00 8.27 -0.37
N ILE A 131 14.91 7.50 -1.45
CA ILE A 131 14.11 7.84 -2.61
C ILE A 131 12.68 7.38 -2.32
N HIS A 132 11.71 8.28 -2.47
CA HIS A 132 10.30 8.01 -2.25
C HIS A 132 9.48 8.44 -3.47
N HIS A 133 8.48 7.63 -3.81
CA HIS A 133 7.54 7.93 -4.89
C HIS A 133 6.23 8.40 -4.29
N VAL A 134 5.88 9.65 -4.59
CA VAL A 134 4.67 10.28 -4.10
C VAL A 134 3.54 10.00 -5.06
N ARG A 135 2.38 9.58 -4.54
CA ARG A 135 1.09 9.56 -5.25
C ARG A 135 0.13 10.52 -4.54
N ALA A 136 -0.19 11.64 -5.16
CA ALA A 136 -1.05 12.67 -4.59
C ALA A 136 -2.37 12.80 -5.37
N PRO A 137 -3.51 12.31 -4.84
CA PRO A 137 -4.81 12.42 -5.50
C PRO A 137 -5.31 13.87 -5.51
N VAL A 138 -5.75 14.37 -6.66
CA VAL A 138 -6.11 15.78 -6.84
C VAL A 138 -7.39 15.95 -7.68
N THR A 139 -8.11 17.05 -7.42
CA THR A 139 -9.31 17.45 -8.17
C THR A 139 -9.05 18.58 -9.18
N LYS A 140 -7.85 19.16 -9.17
CA LYS A 140 -7.41 20.24 -10.06
C LYS A 140 -5.99 19.97 -10.56
N GLU A 141 -5.57 20.71 -11.57
CA GLU A 141 -4.17 20.76 -11.99
C GLU A 141 -3.41 21.81 -11.16
N TYR A 142 -2.26 21.40 -10.62
CA TYR A 142 -1.39 22.21 -9.78
C TYR A 142 -0.01 22.34 -10.43
N LEU A 143 0.62 23.50 -10.25
CA LEU A 143 2.06 23.66 -10.35
C LEU A 143 2.67 23.20 -9.02
N ILE A 144 3.68 22.32 -9.09
CA ILE A 144 4.33 21.76 -7.91
C ILE A 144 5.73 22.36 -7.80
N ARG A 145 6.06 22.93 -6.63
CA ARG A 145 7.41 23.40 -6.31
C ARG A 145 8.02 22.60 -5.17
N ASP A 146 9.32 22.37 -5.27
CA ASP A 146 10.12 21.73 -4.23
C ASP A 146 10.48 22.73 -3.11
N PRO A 147 11.15 22.29 -2.03
CA PRO A 147 11.57 23.19 -0.94
C PRO A 147 12.48 24.35 -1.39
N MET A 148 13.16 24.21 -2.53
CA MET A 148 14.06 25.22 -3.10
C MET A 148 13.33 26.18 -4.06
N GLY A 149 12.02 25.97 -4.28
CA GLY A 149 11.18 26.76 -5.18
C GLY A 149 11.24 26.33 -6.65
N SER A 150 11.98 25.27 -6.97
CA SER A 150 12.11 24.74 -8.33
C SER A 150 10.87 23.95 -8.71
N ILE A 151 10.51 23.96 -10.00
CA ILE A 151 9.35 23.22 -10.50
C ILE A 151 9.67 21.72 -10.49
N VAL A 152 8.80 20.93 -9.87
CA VAL A 152 8.91 19.48 -9.83
C VAL A 152 8.38 18.88 -11.14
N SER A 153 9.17 18.00 -11.75
CA SER A 153 8.68 17.15 -12.83
C SER A 153 7.77 16.08 -12.25
N ALA A 154 6.49 16.14 -12.58
CA ALA A 154 5.47 15.27 -12.03
C ALA A 154 4.48 14.81 -13.11
N GLU A 155 4.18 13.52 -13.10
CA GLU A 155 3.25 12.88 -14.02
C GLU A 155 1.82 13.07 -13.52
N TYR A 156 0.96 13.64 -14.35
CA TYR A 156 -0.46 13.81 -14.05
C TYR A 156 -1.26 12.71 -14.74
N VAL A 157 -1.65 11.68 -13.99
CA VAL A 157 -2.25 10.46 -14.53
C VAL A 157 -3.63 10.18 -13.92
N PRO A 158 -4.54 9.54 -14.66
CA PRO A 158 -5.84 9.15 -14.11
C PRO A 158 -5.68 8.10 -13.00
N ILE A 159 -6.50 8.22 -11.96
CA ILE A 159 -6.63 7.17 -10.95
C ILE A 159 -7.38 5.99 -11.60
N SER A 160 -6.89 4.77 -11.35
CA SER A 160 -7.45 3.55 -11.93
C SER A 160 -8.95 3.45 -11.67
N THR A 161 -9.69 2.86 -12.61
CA THR A 161 -11.13 2.60 -12.43
C THR A 161 -11.39 1.68 -11.25
N THR A 162 -10.50 0.73 -10.98
CA THR A 162 -10.60 -0.19 -9.84
C THR A 162 -10.49 0.57 -8.52
N THR A 163 -9.53 1.49 -8.38
CA THR A 163 -9.36 2.30 -7.16
C THR A 163 -10.53 3.28 -6.98
N ARG A 164 -10.98 3.94 -8.06
CA ARG A 164 -12.14 4.86 -8.00
C ARG A 164 -13.43 4.17 -7.57
N ASN A 165 -13.57 2.88 -7.84
CA ASN A 165 -14.75 2.08 -7.51
C ASN A 165 -14.64 1.34 -6.17
N ILE A 166 -13.57 1.55 -5.39
CA ILE A 166 -13.45 0.91 -4.06
C ILE A 166 -14.61 1.39 -3.17
N PRO A 167 -15.42 0.46 -2.59
CA PRO A 167 -16.49 0.83 -1.69
C PRO A 167 -16.00 1.64 -0.49
N GLY A 168 -16.72 2.70 -0.14
CA GLY A 168 -16.38 3.60 0.97
C GLY A 168 -15.47 4.77 0.60
N ARG A 169 -14.92 4.81 -0.62
CA ARG A 169 -14.22 5.98 -1.15
C ARG A 169 -15.19 7.15 -1.35
N LYS A 170 -14.89 8.29 -0.73
CA LYS A 170 -15.68 9.53 -0.77
C LYS A 170 -15.05 10.61 -1.64
N SER A 171 -13.77 10.46 -1.99
CA SER A 171 -13.00 11.39 -2.80
C SER A 171 -13.57 11.67 -4.19
N PHE A 172 -13.56 12.94 -4.61
CA PHE A 172 -13.87 13.34 -5.99
C PHE A 172 -12.67 13.32 -6.92
N ALA A 173 -11.45 13.09 -6.39
CA ALA A 173 -10.23 13.06 -7.20
C ALA A 173 -10.33 12.02 -8.32
N GLN A 174 -10.07 12.44 -9.55
CA GLN A 174 -10.07 11.58 -10.74
C GLN A 174 -8.66 11.31 -11.26
N ASN A 175 -7.72 12.18 -10.89
CA ASN A 175 -6.32 12.12 -11.30
C ASN A 175 -5.43 12.22 -10.07
N GLN A 176 -4.18 11.87 -10.26
CA GLN A 176 -3.15 11.98 -9.24
C GLN A 176 -1.85 12.48 -9.87
N TYR A 177 -1.06 13.18 -9.06
CA TYR A 177 0.34 13.44 -9.38
C TYR A 177 1.21 12.28 -8.91
N ILE A 178 2.12 11.85 -9.78
CA ILE A 178 3.18 10.90 -9.44
C ILE A 178 4.53 11.56 -9.69
N PHE A 179 5.36 11.63 -8.65
CA PHE A 179 6.72 12.14 -8.78
C PHE A 179 7.65 11.47 -7.76
N THR A 180 8.94 11.55 -8.03
CA THR A 180 9.98 10.99 -7.18
C THR A 180 10.68 12.09 -6.41
N THR A 181 10.99 11.84 -5.15
CA THR A 181 11.71 12.77 -4.28
C THR A 181 12.79 12.04 -3.47
N SER A 182 13.86 12.76 -3.13
CA SER A 182 14.85 12.33 -2.14
C SER A 182 14.54 12.99 -0.81
N LEU A 183 14.22 12.19 0.21
CA LEU A 183 13.99 12.68 1.57
C LEU A 183 15.25 12.52 2.42
N PRO A 184 15.64 13.54 3.20
CA PRO A 184 16.81 13.46 4.09
C PRO A 184 16.60 12.44 5.20
N ALA A 185 17.70 11.92 5.77
CA ALA A 185 17.66 11.05 6.95
C ALA A 185 17.03 11.76 8.15
N LEU A 186 16.09 11.11 8.85
CA LEU A 186 15.38 11.65 10.02
C LEU A 186 14.92 13.09 9.82
N GLY A 187 14.34 13.37 8.65
CA GLY A 187 14.01 14.73 8.23
C GLY A 187 12.78 14.77 7.35
N PHE A 188 12.40 15.98 6.95
CA PHE A 188 11.25 16.21 6.09
C PHE A 188 11.59 17.06 4.87
N SER A 189 10.69 17.04 3.89
CA SER A 189 10.68 17.96 2.76
C SER A 189 9.26 18.39 2.47
N THR A 190 9.06 19.68 2.20
CA THR A 190 7.74 20.28 1.96
C THR A 190 7.62 20.72 0.51
N TYR A 191 6.58 20.22 -0.14
CA TYR A 191 6.22 20.54 -1.52
C TYR A 191 5.02 21.48 -1.56
N TYR A 192 5.03 22.41 -2.50
CA TYR A 192 4.02 23.47 -2.62
C TYR A 192 3.20 23.25 -3.87
N PHE A 193 1.88 23.13 -3.70
CA PHE A 193 0.92 22.93 -4.77
C PHE A 193 0.10 24.21 -4.93
N GLU A 194 0.09 24.78 -6.13
CA GLU A 194 -0.69 25.98 -6.46
C GLU A 194 -1.48 25.74 -7.73
N VAL A 195 -2.79 26.03 -7.74
CA VAL A 195 -3.62 25.84 -8.92
C VAL A 195 -3.02 26.61 -10.09
N LYS A 196 -2.88 25.91 -11.21
CA LYS A 196 -2.32 26.44 -12.45
C LYS A 196 -3.14 27.63 -12.96
N SER A 197 -2.48 28.79 -13.10
CA SER A 197 -3.02 29.97 -13.78
C SER A 197 -2.14 30.29 -14.99
N GLY A 198 -2.63 29.98 -16.20
CA GLY A 198 -2.00 30.40 -17.47
C GLY A 198 -0.74 29.65 -17.92
N GLU A 199 0.01 28.98 -17.05
CA GLU A 199 1.24 28.24 -17.43
C GLU A 199 0.94 26.87 -18.05
N LYS A 200 1.31 26.64 -19.32
CA LYS A 200 1.20 25.31 -19.96
C LYS A 200 2.23 24.34 -19.34
N ILE A 201 1.80 23.47 -18.43
CA ILE A 201 2.59 22.27 -18.06
C ILE A 201 2.84 21.47 -19.34
N LYS A 202 4.11 21.12 -19.60
CA LYS A 202 4.44 20.16 -20.66
C LYS A 202 3.72 18.86 -20.33
N LYS A 203 2.70 18.50 -21.11
CA LYS A 203 2.08 17.17 -21.00
C LYS A 203 3.17 16.14 -21.27
N GLN A 204 3.58 15.42 -20.23
CA GLN A 204 4.51 14.32 -20.38
C GLN A 204 3.89 13.25 -21.27
N LYS A 205 4.75 12.54 -22.01
CA LYS A 205 4.33 11.59 -23.03
C LYS A 205 3.85 10.31 -22.35
N THR A 206 2.58 10.28 -21.95
CA THR A 206 1.94 9.06 -21.46
C THR A 206 1.58 8.17 -22.63
N THR A 207 2.03 6.91 -22.60
CA THR A 207 1.59 5.88 -23.56
C THR A 207 0.73 4.87 -22.82
N THR A 208 -0.47 4.61 -23.34
CA THR A 208 -1.39 3.62 -22.77
C THR A 208 -1.77 2.58 -23.81
N THR A 209 -1.59 1.31 -23.49
CA THR A 209 -2.03 0.16 -24.30
C THR A 209 -3.01 -0.69 -23.50
N ARG A 210 -3.91 -1.39 -24.18
CA ARG A 210 -4.96 -2.21 -23.56
C ARG A 210 -5.06 -3.55 -24.25
N ASN A 211 -5.07 -4.63 -23.48
CA ASN A 211 -5.19 -6.01 -23.96
C ASN A 211 -4.14 -6.36 -25.04
N GLU A 212 -2.93 -5.82 -24.87
CA GLU A 212 -1.76 -6.07 -25.71
C GLU A 212 -0.62 -6.57 -24.84
N ALA A 213 0.31 -7.32 -25.42
CA ALA A 213 1.53 -7.71 -24.73
C ALA A 213 2.28 -6.44 -24.29
N CYS A 214 2.83 -6.50 -23.08
CA CYS A 214 3.34 -5.32 -22.42
C CYS A 214 4.62 -5.62 -21.65
N THR A 215 5.61 -4.76 -21.85
CA THR A 215 6.89 -4.82 -21.13
C THR A 215 7.04 -3.56 -20.30
N LEU A 216 7.17 -3.68 -18.99
CA LEU A 216 7.60 -2.60 -18.12
C LEU A 216 9.12 -2.68 -17.95
N GLU A 217 9.83 -1.56 -18.09
CA GLU A 217 11.29 -1.58 -18.01
C GLU A 217 11.83 -0.28 -17.42
N ASN A 218 12.81 -0.42 -16.51
CA ASN A 218 13.65 0.67 -16.02
C ASN A 218 15.13 0.27 -16.14
N GLU A 219 16.02 0.98 -15.44
CA GLU A 219 17.47 0.78 -15.50
C GLU A 219 17.93 -0.61 -15.00
N TYR A 220 17.12 -1.28 -14.18
CA TYR A 220 17.54 -2.43 -13.39
C TYR A 220 16.67 -3.66 -13.59
N ILE A 221 15.39 -3.49 -13.94
CA ILE A 221 14.40 -4.57 -14.01
C ILE A 221 13.58 -4.43 -15.28
N ARG A 222 13.27 -5.57 -15.89
CA ARG A 222 12.24 -5.72 -16.91
C ARG A 222 11.17 -6.68 -16.44
N VAL A 223 9.89 -6.33 -16.61
CA VAL A 223 8.72 -7.16 -16.29
C VAL A 223 7.90 -7.33 -17.55
N GLU A 224 7.62 -8.57 -17.94
CA GLU A 224 6.92 -8.87 -19.19
C GLU A 224 5.58 -9.54 -18.96
N PHE A 225 4.58 -9.08 -19.72
CA PHE A 225 3.21 -9.58 -19.71
C PHE A 225 2.77 -9.95 -21.12
N ASP A 226 1.96 -11.01 -21.24
CA ASP A 226 1.26 -11.28 -22.49
C ASP A 226 0.01 -10.40 -22.65
N ASN A 227 -0.66 -10.53 -23.80
CA ASN A 227 -1.89 -9.81 -24.12
C ASN A 227 -3.11 -10.20 -23.27
N HIS A 228 -3.01 -11.29 -22.50
CA HIS A 228 -4.01 -11.73 -21.53
C HIS A 228 -3.65 -11.28 -20.11
N GLY A 229 -2.60 -10.47 -19.91
CA GLY A 229 -2.16 -10.02 -18.60
C GLY A 229 -1.49 -11.09 -17.74
N ASN A 230 -0.99 -12.18 -18.33
CA ASN A 230 -0.13 -13.15 -17.66
C ASN A 230 1.27 -12.60 -17.48
N LEU A 231 1.73 -12.53 -16.24
CA LEU A 231 3.14 -12.28 -15.92
C LEU A 231 3.96 -13.42 -16.51
N GLN A 232 4.83 -13.11 -17.47
CA GLN A 232 5.66 -14.08 -18.18
C GLN A 232 7.03 -14.22 -17.52
N GLN A 233 7.69 -13.10 -17.22
CA GLN A 233 9.01 -13.10 -16.60
C GLN A 233 9.32 -11.79 -15.88
N ILE A 234 10.17 -11.89 -14.86
CA ILE A 234 10.86 -10.76 -14.26
C ILE A 234 12.36 -10.96 -14.48
N ILE A 235 13.00 -9.95 -15.07
CA ILE A 235 14.41 -9.99 -15.45
C ILE A 235 15.15 -8.94 -14.65
N ASN A 236 16.19 -9.37 -13.94
CA ASN A 236 17.20 -8.48 -13.38
C ASN A 236 18.22 -8.15 -14.49
N LEU A 237 18.19 -6.91 -14.97
CA LEU A 237 19.02 -6.45 -16.09
C LEU A 237 20.50 -6.32 -15.70
N GLU A 238 20.80 -5.98 -14.43
CA GLU A 238 22.18 -5.86 -13.93
C GLU A 238 22.92 -7.21 -13.92
N LYS A 239 22.21 -8.27 -13.54
CA LYS A 239 22.78 -9.62 -13.39
C LYS A 239 22.48 -10.54 -14.57
N GLY A 240 21.63 -10.13 -15.51
CA GLY A 240 21.16 -10.97 -16.61
C GLY A 240 20.36 -12.19 -16.15
N ILE A 241 19.72 -12.14 -14.98
CA ILE A 241 18.94 -13.25 -14.43
C ILE A 241 17.47 -13.04 -14.78
N ALA A 242 16.88 -13.98 -15.51
CA ALA A 242 15.45 -14.02 -15.79
C ALA A 242 14.78 -15.11 -14.95
N VAL A 243 13.66 -14.76 -14.32
CA VAL A 243 12.79 -15.72 -13.62
C VAL A 243 11.48 -15.83 -14.42
N PRO A 244 11.26 -16.93 -15.15
CA PRO A 244 10.00 -17.16 -15.85
C PRO A 244 8.91 -17.60 -14.88
N PHE A 245 7.68 -17.20 -15.19
CA PHE A 245 6.48 -17.56 -14.46
C PHE A 245 5.63 -18.48 -15.35
N THR A 246 5.30 -19.66 -14.83
CA THR A 246 4.42 -20.61 -15.51
C THR A 246 2.95 -20.32 -15.23
N ALA A 247 2.67 -19.73 -14.06
CA ALA A 247 1.36 -19.20 -13.74
C ALA A 247 1.47 -18.09 -12.68
N GLN A 248 0.60 -17.09 -12.78
CA GLN A 248 0.38 -16.10 -11.72
C GLN A 248 -1.09 -15.70 -11.72
N GLY A 249 -1.67 -15.62 -10.52
CA GLY A 249 -3.02 -15.11 -10.38
C GLY A 249 -3.63 -15.27 -8.99
N PHE A 250 -4.89 -14.85 -8.90
CA PHE A 250 -5.72 -15.06 -7.71
C PHE A 250 -6.48 -16.36 -7.79
N TYR A 251 -6.45 -17.09 -6.68
CA TYR A 251 -7.19 -18.34 -6.49
C TYR A 251 -7.88 -18.32 -5.15
N TRP A 252 -8.67 -19.34 -4.86
CA TRP A 252 -9.24 -19.53 -3.53
C TRP A 252 -9.32 -21.00 -3.15
N TYR A 253 -9.18 -21.25 -1.85
CA TYR A 253 -9.56 -22.53 -1.26
C TYR A 253 -11.00 -22.46 -0.79
N THR A 254 -11.76 -23.52 -1.06
CA THR A 254 -13.07 -23.72 -0.46
C THR A 254 -12.92 -24.07 1.00
N SER A 255 -13.54 -23.31 1.90
CA SER A 255 -13.50 -23.59 3.33
C SER A 255 -14.31 -24.84 3.67
N PHE A 256 -13.80 -25.71 4.55
CA PHE A 256 -14.53 -26.88 5.03
C PHE A 256 -15.68 -26.47 5.96
N ALA A 257 -16.93 -26.74 5.55
CA ALA A 257 -18.15 -26.42 6.29
C ALA A 257 -18.49 -27.49 7.34
N GLY A 258 -17.63 -27.59 8.36
CA GLY A 258 -17.83 -28.48 9.51
C GLY A 258 -18.83 -27.93 10.53
N ASN A 259 -19.35 -28.79 11.41
CA ASN A 259 -20.25 -28.40 12.50
C ASN A 259 -19.58 -28.31 13.88
N ASN A 260 -18.26 -28.58 13.96
CA ASN A 260 -17.47 -28.54 15.19
C ASN A 260 -17.96 -29.46 16.32
N SER A 261 -18.81 -30.45 16.03
CA SER A 261 -19.31 -31.40 17.04
C SER A 261 -18.23 -32.38 17.52
N ARG A 262 -17.24 -32.67 16.66
CA ARG A 262 -16.09 -33.53 16.91
C ARG A 262 -14.89 -33.07 16.06
N PRO A 263 -13.64 -33.48 16.38
CA PRO A 263 -12.45 -33.07 15.63
C PRO A 263 -12.52 -33.34 14.12
N GLU A 264 -13.11 -34.46 13.71
CA GLU A 264 -13.32 -34.81 12.30
C GLU A 264 -14.23 -33.82 11.56
N PHE A 265 -15.12 -33.12 12.28
CA PHE A 265 -16.05 -32.11 11.78
C PHE A 265 -15.59 -30.67 12.08
N GLN A 266 -14.30 -30.45 12.42
CA GLN A 266 -13.73 -29.11 12.61
C GLN A 266 -13.92 -28.25 11.35
N SER A 267 -14.63 -27.12 11.45
CA SER A 267 -14.77 -26.18 10.33
C SER A 267 -13.48 -25.38 10.10
N SER A 268 -13.32 -24.80 8.91
CA SER A 268 -12.44 -23.63 8.75
C SER A 268 -13.01 -22.45 9.55
N GLY A 269 -12.18 -21.51 9.95
CA GLY A 269 -12.62 -20.34 10.73
C GLY A 269 -11.48 -19.36 11.04
N ALA A 270 -11.71 -18.45 12.00
CA ALA A 270 -10.75 -17.40 12.33
C ALA A 270 -9.36 -17.94 12.75
N TYR A 271 -9.33 -19.09 13.44
CA TYR A 271 -8.12 -19.76 13.92
C TYR A 271 -7.61 -20.83 12.96
N VAL A 272 -8.51 -21.66 12.44
CA VAL A 272 -8.17 -22.91 11.75
C VAL A 272 -8.35 -22.70 10.25
N PHE A 273 -7.27 -22.89 9.50
CA PHE A 273 -7.34 -23.05 8.05
C PHE A 273 -7.56 -24.53 7.72
N ARG A 274 -8.79 -24.89 7.33
CA ARG A 274 -9.13 -26.24 6.85
C ARG A 274 -9.84 -26.13 5.50
N PRO A 275 -9.10 -26.25 4.38
CA PRO A 275 -9.74 -26.27 3.08
C PRO A 275 -10.48 -27.60 2.87
N LEU A 276 -11.60 -27.58 2.14
CA LEU A 276 -12.39 -28.75 1.77
C LEU A 276 -11.56 -29.76 0.96
N THR A 277 -10.70 -29.24 0.08
CA THR A 277 -9.71 -30.02 -0.66
C THR A 277 -8.43 -29.20 -0.83
N SER A 278 -7.30 -29.83 -1.15
CA SER A 278 -6.07 -29.12 -1.52
C SER A 278 -6.14 -28.47 -2.90
N LYS A 279 -7.23 -28.68 -3.66
CA LYS A 279 -7.44 -28.07 -4.98
C LYS A 279 -8.02 -26.66 -4.83
N VAL A 280 -7.26 -25.71 -5.32
CA VAL A 280 -7.62 -24.30 -5.50
C VAL A 280 -8.51 -24.07 -6.73
N GLN A 281 -9.35 -23.05 -6.66
CA GLN A 281 -10.18 -22.59 -7.77
C GLN A 281 -9.71 -21.21 -8.24
N PRO A 282 -9.64 -20.92 -9.55
CA PRO A 282 -9.28 -19.58 -10.02
C PRO A 282 -10.36 -18.57 -9.63
N VAL A 283 -9.96 -17.36 -9.23
CA VAL A 283 -10.90 -16.24 -9.00
C VAL A 283 -11.51 -15.76 -10.32
N SER A 284 -10.73 -15.85 -11.39
CA SER A 284 -11.21 -15.64 -12.75
C SER A 284 -10.35 -16.44 -13.73
N THR A 285 -10.96 -16.93 -14.81
CA THR A 285 -10.26 -17.58 -15.93
C THR A 285 -9.89 -16.60 -17.04
N THR A 286 -10.43 -15.38 -16.99
CA THR A 286 -10.13 -14.29 -17.92
C THR A 286 -9.69 -13.06 -17.15
N ARG A 287 -8.92 -12.19 -17.81
CA ARG A 287 -8.51 -10.90 -17.25
C ARG A 287 -8.16 -9.94 -18.36
N THR A 288 -8.13 -8.67 -18.03
CA THR A 288 -7.68 -7.60 -18.94
C THR A 288 -6.42 -6.96 -18.39
N ILE A 289 -5.62 -6.40 -19.29
CA ILE A 289 -4.41 -5.64 -18.93
C ILE A 289 -4.49 -4.24 -19.53
N THR A 290 -4.16 -3.24 -18.73
CA THR A 290 -3.93 -1.87 -19.19
C THR A 290 -2.55 -1.44 -18.75
N CYS A 291 -1.66 -1.16 -19.70
CA CYS A 291 -0.33 -0.67 -19.40
C CYS A 291 -0.25 0.83 -19.60
N THR A 292 0.34 1.52 -18.63
CA THR A 292 0.58 2.96 -18.67
C THR A 292 2.07 3.19 -18.50
N LYS A 293 2.71 3.82 -19.49
CA LYS A 293 4.12 4.20 -19.44
C LYS A 293 4.24 5.71 -19.36
N THR A 294 4.95 6.16 -18.34
CA THR A 294 5.33 7.55 -18.12
C THR A 294 6.85 7.64 -17.95
N GLU A 295 7.41 8.84 -17.78
CA GLU A 295 8.85 9.00 -17.52
C GLU A 295 9.22 8.54 -16.10
N THR A 296 8.31 8.73 -15.13
CA THR A 296 8.58 8.41 -13.71
C THR A 296 8.24 6.97 -13.34
N VAL A 297 7.17 6.42 -13.92
CA VAL A 297 6.65 5.09 -13.59
C VAL A 297 6.04 4.41 -14.81
N GLN A 298 6.26 3.11 -14.91
CA GLN A 298 5.51 2.25 -15.82
C GLN A 298 4.66 1.30 -14.97
N SER A 299 3.36 1.19 -15.26
CA SER A 299 2.48 0.28 -14.54
C SER A 299 1.63 -0.58 -15.46
N ALA A 300 1.28 -1.77 -14.98
CA ALA A 300 0.36 -2.71 -15.61
C ALA A 300 -0.79 -2.99 -14.63
N LEU A 301 -1.98 -2.49 -14.95
CA LEU A 301 -3.21 -2.81 -14.23
C LEU A 301 -3.83 -4.06 -14.84
N ILE A 302 -3.91 -5.12 -14.04
CA ILE A 302 -4.52 -6.41 -14.38
C ILE A 302 -5.84 -6.53 -13.62
N VAL A 303 -6.96 -6.63 -14.35
CA VAL A 303 -8.29 -6.77 -13.76
C VAL A 303 -8.78 -8.19 -14.00
N PHE A 304 -8.87 -8.98 -12.93
CA PHE A 304 -9.35 -10.37 -13.00
C PHE A 304 -10.87 -10.42 -13.07
N ASN A 305 -11.54 -9.63 -12.23
CA ASN A 305 -12.98 -9.40 -12.26
C ASN A 305 -13.32 -8.14 -11.43
N ALA A 306 -14.60 -7.87 -11.22
CA ALA A 306 -15.06 -6.71 -10.44
C ALA A 306 -14.61 -6.69 -8.97
N ARG A 307 -14.07 -7.79 -8.44
CA ARG A 307 -13.68 -7.98 -7.03
C ARG A 307 -12.20 -8.23 -6.83
N ALA A 308 -11.42 -8.37 -7.90
CA ALA A 308 -10.01 -8.72 -7.83
C ALA A 308 -9.23 -8.01 -8.94
N SER A 309 -8.26 -7.19 -8.55
CA SER A 309 -7.31 -6.55 -9.45
C SER A 309 -5.92 -6.49 -8.83
N GLN A 310 -4.93 -6.29 -9.69
CA GLN A 310 -3.53 -6.13 -9.34
C GLN A 310 -2.92 -5.03 -10.18
N GLU A 311 -2.17 -4.13 -9.57
CA GLU A 311 -1.33 -3.17 -10.27
C GLU A 311 0.14 -3.52 -10.02
N VAL A 312 0.87 -3.80 -11.10
CA VAL A 312 2.32 -3.99 -11.06
C VAL A 312 2.98 -2.69 -11.52
N SER A 313 3.75 -2.05 -10.64
CA SER A 313 4.41 -0.77 -10.92
C SER A 313 5.93 -0.91 -10.87
N LEU A 314 6.59 -0.30 -11.84
CA LEU A 314 8.03 -0.20 -11.93
C LEU A 314 8.42 1.28 -12.05
N PHE A 315 9.01 1.81 -10.98
CA PHE A 315 9.46 3.20 -10.92
C PHE A 315 10.86 3.35 -11.51
N HIS A 316 11.12 4.49 -12.14
CA HIS A 316 12.45 4.88 -12.58
C HIS A 316 13.45 4.86 -11.42
N GLY A 317 14.65 4.32 -11.64
CA GLY A 317 15.72 4.25 -10.65
C GLY A 317 15.57 3.19 -9.55
N MET A 318 14.54 2.34 -9.60
CA MET A 318 14.27 1.37 -8.53
C MET A 318 14.66 -0.07 -8.88
N ARG A 319 15.19 -0.79 -7.90
CA ARG A 319 15.55 -2.23 -7.99
C ARG A 319 14.45 -3.15 -7.45
N THR A 320 13.22 -2.66 -7.41
CA THR A 320 12.07 -3.39 -6.87
C THR A 320 10.86 -3.19 -7.76
N VAL A 321 10.06 -4.23 -7.90
CA VAL A 321 8.73 -4.17 -8.52
C VAL A 321 7.71 -4.03 -7.40
N GLU A 322 6.85 -3.02 -7.48
CA GLU A 322 5.73 -2.86 -6.56
C GLU A 322 4.51 -3.60 -7.09
N ILE A 323 3.87 -4.39 -6.23
CA ILE A 323 2.66 -5.15 -6.56
C ILE A 323 1.58 -4.77 -5.56
N GLU A 324 0.65 -3.94 -6.00
CA GLU A 324 -0.56 -3.63 -5.24
C GLU A 324 -1.69 -4.55 -5.67
N TRP A 325 -2.49 -5.03 -4.73
CA TRP A 325 -3.67 -5.83 -5.02
C TRP A 325 -4.90 -5.30 -4.31
N THR A 326 -6.05 -5.41 -4.97
CA THR A 326 -7.36 -5.11 -4.40
C THR A 326 -8.21 -6.36 -4.49
N VAL A 327 -8.71 -6.84 -3.35
CA VAL A 327 -9.59 -8.01 -3.27
C VAL A 327 -10.80 -7.66 -2.40
N GLY A 328 -12.00 -7.82 -2.93
CA GLY A 328 -13.25 -7.68 -2.20
C GLY A 328 -14.39 -7.07 -3.01
N PRO A 329 -15.64 -7.21 -2.53
CA PRO A 329 -16.06 -8.12 -1.45
C PRO A 329 -15.92 -9.59 -1.86
N VAL A 330 -15.51 -10.46 -0.93
CA VAL A 330 -15.41 -11.92 -1.19
C VAL A 330 -16.83 -12.49 -1.25
N PRO A 331 -17.24 -13.13 -2.37
CA PRO A 331 -18.62 -13.57 -2.53
C PRO A 331 -18.92 -14.80 -1.69
N ILE A 332 -20.00 -14.73 -0.92
CA ILE A 332 -20.48 -15.82 -0.05
C ILE A 332 -21.99 -16.06 -0.20
N ASP A 333 -22.64 -15.45 -1.20
CA ASP A 333 -24.09 -15.57 -1.44
C ASP A 333 -24.51 -17.01 -1.78
N ASP A 334 -23.55 -17.83 -2.23
CA ASP A 334 -23.68 -19.26 -2.48
C ASP A 334 -23.53 -20.13 -1.21
N ASN A 335 -23.38 -19.51 -0.04
CA ASN A 335 -23.07 -20.15 1.24
C ASN A 335 -21.74 -20.94 1.25
N VAL A 336 -20.81 -20.62 0.34
CA VAL A 336 -19.50 -21.27 0.27
C VAL A 336 -18.41 -20.31 0.76
N GLY A 337 -17.76 -20.65 1.88
CA GLY A 337 -16.60 -19.92 2.38
C GLY A 337 -15.42 -19.98 1.41
N LYS A 338 -14.78 -18.83 1.17
CA LYS A 338 -13.68 -18.69 0.20
C LYS A 338 -12.48 -18.01 0.83
N GLU A 339 -11.33 -18.65 0.73
CA GLU A 339 -10.06 -18.13 1.25
C GLU A 339 -9.14 -17.77 0.08
N ILE A 340 -9.13 -16.49 -0.29
CA ILE A 340 -8.42 -15.99 -1.46
C ILE A 340 -6.90 -16.03 -1.21
N ILE A 341 -6.15 -16.52 -2.20
CA ILE A 341 -4.70 -16.51 -2.25
C ILE A 341 -4.22 -15.81 -3.53
N ILE A 342 -3.03 -15.23 -3.46
CA ILE A 342 -2.22 -14.94 -4.64
C ILE A 342 -1.14 -16.02 -4.74
N ARG A 343 -0.88 -16.50 -5.95
CA ARG A 343 0.14 -17.53 -6.20
C ARG A 343 1.00 -17.17 -7.39
N TYR A 344 2.27 -17.52 -7.26
CA TYR A 344 3.31 -17.35 -8.24
C TYR A 344 3.96 -18.72 -8.46
N ASP A 345 3.78 -19.27 -9.65
CA ASP A 345 4.39 -20.52 -10.07
C ASP A 345 5.56 -20.19 -11.01
N THR A 346 6.75 -20.69 -10.68
CA THR A 346 8.02 -20.43 -11.39
C THR A 346 8.74 -21.75 -11.63
N ASP A 347 9.81 -21.73 -12.42
CA ASP A 347 10.70 -22.88 -12.65
C ASP A 347 11.81 -23.01 -11.60
N ILE A 348 11.78 -22.21 -10.52
CA ILE A 348 12.80 -22.28 -9.46
C ILE A 348 12.75 -23.65 -8.77
N GLU A 349 13.84 -24.41 -8.91
CA GLU A 349 14.05 -25.71 -8.28
C GLU A 349 14.36 -25.60 -6.77
N SER A 350 13.37 -25.16 -6.00
CA SER A 350 13.49 -24.90 -4.55
C SER A 350 13.67 -26.15 -3.67
N ALA A 351 13.58 -27.36 -4.22
CA ALA A 351 13.69 -28.63 -3.48
C ALA A 351 12.79 -28.69 -2.22
N SER A 352 11.54 -28.20 -2.32
CA SER A 352 10.58 -28.09 -1.21
C SER A 352 10.96 -27.13 -0.07
N LYS A 353 12.06 -26.38 -0.22
CA LYS A 353 12.52 -25.37 0.73
C LYS A 353 11.94 -24.00 0.41
N TYR A 354 11.63 -23.23 1.44
CA TYR A 354 11.21 -21.84 1.34
C TYR A 354 11.57 -21.10 2.62
N TYR A 355 11.49 -19.77 2.58
CA TYR A 355 11.96 -18.93 3.68
C TYR A 355 10.89 -17.94 4.10
N THR A 356 10.68 -17.81 5.41
CA THR A 356 9.69 -16.90 5.99
C THR A 356 10.31 -16.18 7.17
N ASP A 357 10.01 -14.90 7.35
CA ASP A 357 10.48 -14.17 8.51
C ASP A 357 9.81 -14.63 9.82
N ALA A 358 10.47 -14.37 10.93
CA ALA A 358 9.93 -14.41 12.28
C ALA A 358 9.81 -12.97 12.79
N ASN A 359 8.57 -12.47 12.80
CA ASN A 359 8.21 -11.14 13.31
C ASN A 359 8.96 -9.97 12.64
N GLY A 360 9.30 -10.09 11.35
CA GLY A 360 10.05 -9.09 10.60
C GLY A 360 11.53 -9.01 10.98
N ARG A 361 12.08 -10.05 11.63
CA ARG A 361 13.49 -10.09 12.06
C ARG A 361 14.26 -11.18 11.32
N GLU A 362 14.36 -12.36 11.92
CA GLU A 362 15.13 -13.47 11.36
C GLU A 362 14.37 -14.15 10.23
N VAL A 363 15.08 -14.60 9.20
CA VAL A 363 14.52 -15.40 8.11
C VAL A 363 14.80 -16.87 8.37
N LEU A 364 13.74 -17.68 8.51
CA LEU A 364 13.84 -19.10 8.85
C LEU A 364 13.61 -19.97 7.61
N GLU A 365 14.46 -20.98 7.42
CA GLU A 365 14.23 -22.04 6.43
C GLU A 365 13.03 -22.90 6.85
N ARG A 366 12.17 -23.22 5.88
CA ARG A 366 11.00 -24.07 6.02
C ARG A 366 11.07 -25.17 4.95
N ILE A 367 10.70 -26.38 5.33
CA ILE A 367 10.61 -27.52 4.41
C ILE A 367 9.15 -28.00 4.40
N ARG A 368 8.56 -28.10 3.20
CA ARG A 368 7.18 -28.57 3.03
C ARG A 368 7.01 -29.97 3.64
N ASN A 369 5.98 -30.15 4.45
CA ASN A 369 5.65 -31.43 5.12
C ASN A 369 6.75 -32.01 6.04
N TYR A 370 7.65 -31.18 6.57
CA TYR A 370 8.71 -31.61 7.49
C TYR A 370 8.63 -30.90 8.84
N ARG A 371 9.06 -31.57 9.91
CA ARG A 371 9.25 -31.00 11.25
C ARG A 371 10.60 -31.47 11.80
N PRO A 372 11.47 -30.58 12.27
CA PRO A 372 12.68 -31.00 12.99
C PRO A 372 12.26 -31.71 14.30
N THR A 373 12.97 -32.80 14.63
CA THR A 373 12.81 -33.57 15.87
C THR A 373 13.60 -32.98 17.02
#